data_AF-A0A8J7YCS6-F1
#
_entry.id   AF-A0A8J7YCS6-F1
#
_cell.length_a   1.000
_cell.length_b   1.000
_cell.length_c   1.000
_cell.angle_alpha   90.00
_cell.angle_beta   90.00
_cell.angle_gamma   90.00
#
_symmetry.space_group_name_H-M   'P 1'
#
loop_
_entity.id
_entity.type
_entity.pdbx_description
1 polymer ?
#
loop_
_entity_poly.entity_id
_entity_poly.type
_entity_poly.pdbx_seq_one_letter_code
_entity_poly.pdbx_strand_id
1 'polypeptide(L)'
;MGRCAVDSQWRLQIPDDRVANVIRDDRIAAVTLTGSTRAGRAVAAESGEALKKTVLELGGSDPFIVLDDAPIETVAERAASARTLNAGQSCISAKRIVVHDGIADEFLSAFTREMKSLTVGDPADEATDIGPLARADLLEQLDEQVQASVDAGATIVTGGEPLSRTGYFYPPTVLTAVPDGCPAAEEELFGPVATVTSVSDEETAVSVANDSQYGLGASVWTGDTDRGENLVSKIESGNVFVNQIVQSDPRLPFGGIEQSGYGSELSDHGIREFTNPKTVWVE
;
A
#
# COMPACT_ATOMS: atom_id res chain seq x y z
N MET A 1 24.22 33.59 12.53
CA MET A 1 23.24 32.57 12.11
C MET A 1 23.90 31.69 11.07
N GLY A 2 24.53 30.61 11.54
CA GLY A 2 25.36 29.72 10.74
C GLY A 2 24.51 28.74 9.94
N ARG A 3 24.85 28.59 8.66
CA ARG A 3 24.30 27.56 7.77
C ARG A 3 24.84 26.21 8.22
N CYS A 4 23.98 25.35 8.77
CA CYS A 4 24.22 23.90 8.80
C CYS A 4 23.71 23.32 7.48
N ALA A 5 24.47 23.51 6.40
CA ALA A 5 24.43 22.54 5.31
C ALA A 5 25.52 21.52 5.65
N VAL A 6 25.12 20.26 5.88
CA VAL A 6 26.07 19.20 6.21
C VAL A 6 26.70 18.76 4.89
N ASP A 7 28.00 19.00 4.70
CA ASP A 7 28.79 18.65 3.49
C ASP A 7 28.88 17.12 3.21
N SER A 8 28.03 16.30 3.83
CA SER A 8 28.13 14.83 3.85
C SER A 8 26.88 14.10 3.36
N GLN A 9 25.83 14.80 2.90
CA GLN A 9 24.67 14.16 2.28
C GLN A 9 24.72 14.31 0.77
N TRP A 10 24.77 13.18 0.07
CA TRP A 10 24.87 13.12 -1.39
C TRP A 10 23.67 12.36 -1.94
N ARG A 11 23.05 12.91 -2.99
CA ARG A 11 22.09 12.19 -3.82
C ARG A 11 22.77 11.85 -5.13
N LEU A 12 22.90 10.56 -5.41
CA LEU A 12 23.49 10.05 -6.63
C LEU A 12 22.48 9.18 -7.36
N GLN A 13 22.22 9.48 -8.63
CA GLN A 13 21.47 8.58 -9.50
C GLN A 13 22.45 7.58 -10.10
N ILE A 14 22.18 6.30 -9.90
CA ILE A 14 22.95 5.19 -10.49
C ILE A 14 21.98 4.26 -11.22
N PRO A 15 22.42 3.63 -12.32
CA PRO A 15 21.64 2.59 -12.97
C PRO A 15 21.64 1.29 -12.13
N ASP A 16 20.61 0.47 -12.33
CA ASP A 16 20.34 -0.74 -11.55
C ASP A 16 21.51 -1.73 -11.53
N ASP A 17 22.23 -1.86 -12.66
CA ASP A 17 23.39 -2.76 -12.81
C ASP A 17 24.60 -2.36 -11.93
N ARG A 18 24.59 -1.16 -11.36
CA ARG A 18 25.62 -0.67 -10.44
C ARG A 18 25.27 -0.86 -8.97
N VAL A 19 24.00 -1.13 -8.64
CA VAL A 19 23.51 -1.21 -7.26
C VAL A 19 24.26 -2.29 -6.46
N ALA A 20 24.43 -3.48 -7.03
CA ALA A 20 25.14 -4.59 -6.38
C ALA A 20 26.60 -4.22 -6.00
N ASN A 21 27.30 -3.48 -6.87
CA ASN A 21 28.67 -3.03 -6.58
C ASN A 21 28.70 -1.99 -5.45
N VAL A 22 27.70 -1.11 -5.39
CA VAL A 22 27.56 -0.15 -4.28
C VAL A 22 27.27 -0.89 -2.98
N ILE A 23 26.37 -1.87 -3.01
CA ILE A 23 26.08 -2.71 -1.84
C ILE A 23 27.34 -3.44 -1.38
N ARG A 24 28.22 -3.92 -2.26
CA ARG A 24 29.46 -4.63 -1.85
C ARG A 24 30.59 -3.72 -1.36
N ASP A 25 30.53 -2.41 -1.57
CA ASP A 25 31.62 -1.48 -1.20
C ASP A 25 31.78 -1.35 0.32
N ASP A 26 32.98 -1.58 0.87
CA ASP A 26 33.25 -1.58 2.32
C ASP A 26 32.88 -0.27 3.05
N ARG A 27 32.72 0.85 2.33
CA ARG A 27 32.30 2.13 2.91
C ARG A 27 30.80 2.17 3.26
N ILE A 28 29.99 1.29 2.67
CA ILE A 28 28.55 1.21 2.94
C ILE A 28 28.31 0.29 4.14
N ALA A 29 27.78 0.85 5.22
CA ALA A 29 27.53 0.12 6.48
C ALA A 29 26.14 -0.54 6.55
N ALA A 30 25.16 0.01 5.86
CA ALA A 30 23.78 -0.46 5.83
C ALA A 30 23.11 -0.03 4.52
N VAL A 31 22.04 -0.71 4.14
CA VAL A 31 21.28 -0.46 2.91
C VAL A 31 19.80 -0.30 3.28
N THR A 32 19.11 0.67 2.68
CA THR A 32 17.65 0.74 2.75
C THR A 32 17.07 0.72 1.33
N LEU A 33 15.93 0.07 1.15
CA LEU A 33 15.20 0.05 -0.10
C LEU A 33 13.70 0.22 0.16
N THR A 34 13.12 1.20 -0.52
CA THR A 34 11.67 1.28 -0.75
C THR A 34 11.37 0.87 -2.19
N GLY A 35 10.52 -0.13 -2.40
CA GLY A 35 10.21 -0.60 -3.77
C GLY A 35 9.45 -1.91 -3.85
N SER A 36 9.52 -2.60 -4.99
CA SER A 36 8.82 -3.89 -5.16
C SER A 36 9.43 -4.99 -4.30
N THR A 37 8.62 -5.99 -3.94
CA THR A 37 9.08 -7.19 -3.21
C THR A 37 10.21 -7.91 -3.95
N ARG A 38 10.17 -7.95 -5.28
CA ARG A 38 11.26 -8.50 -6.11
C ARG A 38 12.58 -7.75 -5.93
N ALA A 39 12.55 -6.42 -5.93
CA ALA A 39 13.73 -5.60 -5.70
C ALA A 39 14.26 -5.76 -4.26
N GLY A 40 13.35 -5.80 -3.28
CA GLY A 40 13.69 -6.05 -1.88
C GLY A 40 14.44 -7.36 -1.67
N ARG A 41 13.96 -8.46 -2.28
CA ARG A 41 14.65 -9.76 -2.22
C ARG A 41 16.05 -9.72 -2.83
N ALA A 42 16.21 -9.04 -3.98
CA ALA A 42 17.52 -8.90 -4.62
C ALA A 42 18.50 -8.10 -3.75
N VAL A 43 18.07 -6.96 -3.20
CA VAL A 43 18.89 -6.15 -2.29
C VAL A 43 19.24 -6.89 -1.01
N ALA A 44 18.29 -7.64 -0.43
CA ALA A 44 18.53 -8.43 0.76
C ALA A 44 19.56 -9.54 0.53
N ALA A 45 19.48 -10.25 -0.60
CA ALA A 45 20.42 -11.31 -0.94
C ALA A 45 21.85 -10.77 -1.07
N GLU A 46 22.03 -9.69 -1.83
CA GLU A 46 23.33 -9.04 -2.03
C GLU A 46 23.88 -8.44 -0.72
N SER A 47 23.02 -7.82 0.09
CA SER A 47 23.41 -7.26 1.39
C SER A 47 23.77 -8.36 2.39
N GLY A 48 23.08 -9.50 2.35
CA GLY A 48 23.37 -10.67 3.16
C GLY A 48 24.74 -11.27 2.84
N GLU A 49 25.10 -11.36 1.55
CA GLU A 49 26.45 -11.78 1.13
C GLU A 49 27.53 -10.84 1.69
N ALA A 50 27.25 -9.54 1.71
CA ALA A 50 28.17 -8.52 2.22
C ALA A 50 28.06 -8.25 3.74
N LEU A 51 27.22 -9.01 4.47
CA LEU A 51 26.93 -8.83 5.90
C LEU A 51 26.48 -7.42 6.28
N LYS A 52 25.61 -6.80 5.47
CA LYS A 52 25.09 -5.45 5.68
C LYS A 52 23.68 -5.50 6.19
N LYS A 53 23.41 -4.68 7.22
CA LYS A 53 22.06 -4.50 7.74
C LYS A 53 21.18 -3.84 6.66
N THR A 54 19.95 -4.34 6.55
CA THR A 54 18.93 -3.84 5.63
C THR A 54 17.70 -3.35 6.37
N VAL A 55 17.06 -2.32 5.83
CA VAL A 55 15.68 -1.92 6.11
C VAL A 55 14.93 -1.98 4.78
N LEU A 56 13.79 -2.65 4.72
CA LEU A 56 13.05 -2.87 3.49
C LEU A 56 11.59 -2.44 3.66
N GLU A 57 11.16 -1.47 2.84
CA GLU A 57 9.78 -0.99 2.75
C GLU A 57 9.21 -1.42 1.39
N LEU A 58 8.40 -2.47 1.37
CA LEU A 58 8.00 -3.14 0.12
C LEU A 58 6.51 -2.90 -0.21
N GLY A 59 5.96 -3.71 -1.11
CA GLY A 59 4.57 -3.60 -1.53
C GLY A 59 3.57 -3.92 -0.41
N GLY A 60 2.32 -3.54 -0.61
CA GLY A 60 1.22 -3.81 0.32
C GLY A 60 -0.07 -4.20 -0.41
N SER A 61 -0.94 -4.95 0.25
CA SER A 61 -2.33 -5.20 -0.17
C SER A 61 -3.29 -4.83 0.96
N ASP A 62 -3.23 -3.55 1.34
CA ASP A 62 -3.83 -3.03 2.56
C ASP A 62 -5.37 -3.23 2.60
N PRO A 63 -5.89 -3.88 3.65
CA PRO A 63 -7.31 -4.02 3.86
C PRO A 63 -7.94 -2.74 4.44
N PHE A 64 -9.14 -2.44 3.97
CA PHE A 64 -10.00 -1.35 4.44
C PHE A 64 -11.32 -1.97 4.91
N ILE A 65 -11.42 -2.17 6.22
CA ILE A 65 -12.51 -2.91 6.86
C ILE A 65 -13.61 -1.92 7.23
N VAL A 66 -14.85 -2.19 6.79
CA VAL A 66 -16.03 -1.36 7.06
C VAL A 66 -17.06 -2.19 7.83
N LEU A 67 -17.28 -1.85 9.10
CA LEU A 67 -18.24 -2.54 9.97
C LEU A 67 -19.68 -2.03 9.72
N ASP A 68 -20.65 -2.81 10.19
CA ASP A 68 -22.09 -2.59 10.00
C ASP A 68 -22.63 -1.27 10.54
N ASP A 69 -21.93 -0.64 11.48
CA ASP A 69 -22.30 0.64 12.10
C ASP A 69 -21.54 1.84 11.52
N ALA A 70 -20.70 1.62 10.50
CA ALA A 70 -19.89 2.66 9.90
C ALA A 70 -20.75 3.69 9.14
N PRO A 71 -20.41 5.00 9.17
CA PRO A 71 -21.15 6.02 8.43
C PRO A 71 -20.88 5.94 6.92
N ILE A 72 -21.67 5.14 6.22
CA ILE A 72 -21.44 4.68 4.83
C ILE A 72 -20.97 5.79 3.89
N GLU A 73 -21.70 6.90 3.79
CA GLU A 73 -21.39 7.97 2.84
C GLU A 73 -20.00 8.57 3.06
N THR A 74 -19.67 8.90 4.31
CA THR A 74 -18.34 9.43 4.67
C THR A 74 -17.24 8.39 4.45
N VAL A 75 -17.52 7.11 4.77
CA VAL A 75 -16.51 6.05 4.63
C VAL A 75 -16.27 5.72 3.16
N ALA A 76 -17.30 5.75 2.31
CA ALA A 76 -17.18 5.55 0.87
C ALA A 76 -16.30 6.63 0.20
N GLU A 77 -16.48 7.91 0.55
CA GLU A 77 -15.63 9.02 0.10
C GLU A 77 -14.16 8.78 0.51
N ARG A 78 -13.94 8.37 1.77
CA ARG A 78 -12.60 8.09 2.30
C ARG A 78 -11.96 6.87 1.63
N ALA A 79 -12.73 5.82 1.36
CA ALA A 79 -12.25 4.64 0.65
C ALA A 79 -11.82 4.98 -0.78
N ALA A 80 -12.63 5.78 -1.50
CA ALA A 80 -12.29 6.23 -2.85
C ALA A 80 -11.01 7.08 -2.84
N SER A 81 -10.90 8.03 -1.91
CA SER A 81 -9.68 8.83 -1.74
C SER A 81 -8.46 7.98 -1.41
N ALA A 82 -8.56 7.05 -0.45
CA ALA A 82 -7.46 6.16 -0.04
C ALA A 82 -6.97 5.26 -1.19
N ARG A 83 -7.89 4.78 -2.03
CA ARG A 83 -7.56 3.96 -3.20
C ARG A 83 -6.92 4.76 -4.33
N THR A 84 -7.38 5.99 -4.56
CA THR A 84 -7.05 6.74 -5.79
C THR A 84 -6.00 7.83 -5.60
N LEU A 85 -5.58 8.14 -4.38
CA LEU A 85 -4.46 9.04 -4.11
C LEU A 85 -3.22 8.59 -4.93
N ASN A 86 -2.58 9.54 -5.64
CA ASN A 86 -1.48 9.26 -6.56
C ASN A 86 -1.83 8.24 -7.66
N ALA A 87 -3.07 8.25 -8.15
CA ALA A 87 -3.63 7.23 -9.05
C ALA A 87 -3.51 5.80 -8.49
N GLY A 88 -3.54 5.65 -7.17
CA GLY A 88 -3.38 4.37 -6.47
C GLY A 88 -1.97 3.77 -6.52
N GLN A 89 -0.98 4.52 -7.00
CA GLN A 89 0.43 4.15 -7.01
C GLN A 89 1.07 4.42 -5.64
N SER A 90 0.56 3.74 -4.63
CA SER A 90 1.02 3.83 -3.24
C SER A 90 0.99 2.45 -2.59
N CYS A 91 2.04 2.16 -1.82
CA CYS A 91 2.14 0.91 -1.07
C CYS A 91 1.00 0.79 -0.04
N ILE A 92 0.58 1.92 0.57
CA ILE A 92 -0.46 1.98 1.61
C ILE A 92 -1.87 2.36 1.13
N SER A 93 -2.13 2.38 -0.17
CA SER A 93 -3.49 2.63 -0.65
C SER A 93 -4.42 1.46 -0.34
N ALA A 94 -5.65 1.73 0.06
CA ALA A 94 -6.69 0.74 0.40
C ALA A 94 -7.05 -0.16 -0.79
N LYS A 95 -6.41 -1.34 -0.94
CA LYS A 95 -6.56 -2.22 -2.13
C LYS A 95 -7.75 -3.17 -1.99
N ARG A 96 -7.95 -3.70 -0.80
CA ARG A 96 -9.00 -4.69 -0.49
C ARG A 96 -10.02 -4.07 0.44
N ILE A 97 -11.20 -3.73 -0.08
CA ILE A 97 -12.30 -3.23 0.73
C ILE A 97 -13.09 -4.43 1.27
N VAL A 98 -13.12 -4.58 2.58
CA VAL A 98 -13.82 -5.66 3.29
C VAL A 98 -15.00 -5.05 4.03
N VAL A 99 -16.22 -5.36 3.62
CA VAL A 99 -17.43 -4.70 4.13
C VAL A 99 -18.37 -5.69 4.80
N HIS A 100 -18.98 -5.31 5.92
CA HIS A 100 -19.99 -6.14 6.55
C HIS A 100 -21.21 -6.33 5.62
N ASP A 101 -21.71 -7.56 5.52
CA ASP A 101 -22.78 -7.96 4.59
C ASP A 101 -24.07 -7.12 4.72
N GLY A 102 -24.47 -6.78 5.95
CA GLY A 102 -25.65 -5.95 6.26
C GLY A 102 -25.65 -4.56 5.64
N ILE A 103 -24.48 -4.03 5.24
CA ILE A 103 -24.35 -2.73 4.57
C ILE A 103 -23.66 -2.81 3.19
N ALA A 104 -23.31 -4.01 2.73
CA ALA A 104 -22.45 -4.21 1.56
C ALA A 104 -23.01 -3.59 0.28
N ASP A 105 -24.31 -3.76 0.01
CA ASP A 105 -24.95 -3.22 -1.20
C ASP A 105 -24.99 -1.69 -1.20
N GLU A 106 -25.34 -1.09 -0.06
CA GLU A 106 -25.40 0.37 0.09
C GLU A 106 -24.00 0.98 0.01
N PHE A 107 -23.02 0.37 0.68
CA PHE A 107 -21.63 0.80 0.62
C PHE A 107 -21.04 0.66 -0.79
N LEU A 108 -21.24 -0.48 -1.46
CA LEU A 108 -20.76 -0.68 -2.83
C LEU A 108 -21.33 0.36 -3.79
N SER A 109 -22.61 0.71 -3.63
CA SER A 109 -23.25 1.75 -4.42
C SER A 109 -22.61 3.13 -4.18
N ALA A 110 -22.43 3.51 -2.91
CA ALA A 110 -21.81 4.78 -2.54
C ALA A 110 -20.34 4.85 -3.01
N PHE A 111 -19.54 3.82 -2.71
CA PHE A 111 -18.13 3.75 -3.11
C PHE A 111 -17.95 3.78 -4.62
N THR A 112 -18.79 3.06 -5.38
CA THR A 112 -18.76 3.09 -6.84
C THR A 112 -19.10 4.48 -7.39
N ARG A 113 -20.03 5.20 -6.75
CA ARG A 113 -20.37 6.58 -7.13
C ARG A 113 -19.16 7.50 -6.93
N GLU A 114 -18.49 7.43 -5.78
CA GLU A 114 -17.29 8.23 -5.50
C GLU A 114 -16.14 7.89 -6.46
N MET A 115 -15.92 6.62 -6.77
CA MET A 115 -14.92 6.20 -7.77
C MET A 115 -15.23 6.75 -9.17
N LYS A 116 -16.51 6.80 -9.57
CA LYS A 116 -16.96 7.32 -10.87
C LYS A 116 -16.93 8.84 -10.98
N SER A 117 -16.99 9.58 -9.87
CA SER A 117 -16.98 11.04 -9.90
C SER A 117 -15.60 11.63 -10.17
N LEU A 118 -14.52 10.84 -10.05
CA LEU A 118 -13.15 11.30 -10.21
C LEU A 118 -12.82 11.56 -11.68
N THR A 119 -12.31 12.75 -11.95
CA THR A 119 -11.91 13.21 -13.28
C THR A 119 -10.50 12.72 -13.62
N VAL A 120 -10.39 11.88 -14.66
CA VAL A 120 -9.10 11.37 -15.16
C VAL A 120 -8.56 12.28 -16.26
N GLY A 121 -7.38 12.87 -16.05
CA GLY A 121 -6.96 14.01 -16.87
C GLY A 121 -5.47 14.34 -16.84
N ASP A 122 -5.12 15.46 -17.47
CA ASP A 122 -3.76 15.99 -17.44
C ASP A 122 -3.41 16.40 -16.01
N PRO A 123 -2.31 15.92 -15.41
CA PRO A 123 -1.92 16.29 -14.04
C PRO A 123 -1.59 17.79 -13.88
N ALA A 124 -1.45 18.55 -14.96
CA ALA A 124 -1.31 20.01 -14.93
C ALA A 124 -2.64 20.77 -14.89
N ASP A 125 -3.79 20.10 -15.09
CA ASP A 125 -5.11 20.70 -15.01
C ASP A 125 -5.66 20.63 -13.58
N GLU A 126 -6.13 21.77 -13.04
CA GLU A 126 -6.69 21.86 -11.68
C GLU A 126 -8.00 21.06 -11.52
N ALA A 127 -8.69 20.73 -12.62
CA ALA A 127 -9.88 19.91 -12.59
C ALA A 127 -9.59 18.39 -12.59
N THR A 128 -8.33 17.98 -12.70
CA THR A 128 -7.93 16.56 -12.70
C THR A 128 -7.82 16.04 -11.28
N ASP A 129 -8.59 14.99 -10.98
CA ASP A 129 -8.46 14.23 -9.73
C ASP A 129 -7.38 13.13 -9.87
N ILE A 130 -7.30 12.49 -11.04
CA ILE A 130 -6.43 11.34 -11.29
C ILE A 130 -5.61 11.54 -12.56
N GLY A 131 -4.29 11.57 -12.40
CA GLY A 131 -3.31 11.59 -13.49
C GLY A 131 -3.03 10.20 -14.10
N PRO A 132 -2.09 10.11 -15.05
CA PRO A 132 -1.68 8.82 -15.61
C PRO A 132 -0.84 8.02 -14.61
N LEU A 133 -0.73 6.72 -14.85
CA LEU A 133 0.32 5.90 -14.27
C LEU A 133 1.70 6.38 -14.76
N ALA A 134 2.73 6.11 -13.98
CA ALA A 134 4.05 6.71 -14.20
C ALA A 134 4.75 6.18 -15.46
N ARG A 135 4.45 4.95 -15.90
CA ARG A 135 5.14 4.26 -17.00
C ARG A 135 4.20 3.33 -17.75
N ALA A 136 4.55 3.03 -19.01
CA ALA A 136 3.79 2.12 -19.87
C ALA A 136 3.70 0.70 -19.29
N ASP A 137 4.81 0.17 -18.77
CA ASP A 137 4.87 -1.19 -18.20
C ASP A 137 3.98 -1.35 -16.96
N LEU A 138 3.78 -0.27 -16.19
CA LEU A 138 2.84 -0.27 -15.06
C LEU A 138 1.37 -0.34 -15.52
N LEU A 139 1.02 0.32 -16.62
CA LEU A 139 -0.32 0.26 -17.19
C LEU A 139 -0.62 -1.12 -17.75
N GLU A 140 0.32 -1.67 -18.54
CA GLU A 140 0.20 -2.99 -19.15
C GLU A 140 0.06 -4.06 -18.07
N GLN A 141 0.93 -4.06 -17.05
CA GLN A 141 0.85 -5.01 -15.95
C GLN A 141 -0.47 -4.90 -15.17
N LEU A 142 -0.93 -3.68 -14.86
CA LEU A 142 -2.18 -3.49 -14.13
C LEU A 142 -3.37 -4.02 -14.93
N ASP A 143 -3.42 -3.74 -16.23
CA ASP A 143 -4.49 -4.25 -17.09
C ASP A 143 -4.45 -5.77 -17.18
N GLU A 144 -3.27 -6.38 -17.36
CA GLU A 144 -3.10 -7.83 -17.34
C GLU A 144 -3.62 -8.46 -16.04
N GLN A 145 -3.32 -7.87 -14.88
CA GLN A 145 -3.83 -8.34 -13.59
C GLN A 145 -5.37 -8.25 -13.52
N VAL A 146 -5.96 -7.16 -14.00
CA VAL A 146 -7.42 -6.97 -14.02
C VAL A 146 -8.08 -7.98 -14.96
N GLN A 147 -7.63 -8.10 -16.21
CA GLN A 147 -8.22 -9.03 -17.18
C GLN A 147 -8.08 -10.48 -16.72
N ALA A 148 -6.91 -10.89 -16.18
CA ALA A 148 -6.71 -12.23 -15.66
C ALA A 148 -7.64 -12.53 -14.46
N SER A 149 -7.95 -11.53 -13.64
CA SER A 149 -8.89 -11.67 -12.53
C SER A 149 -10.34 -11.80 -13.03
N VAL A 150 -10.71 -11.06 -14.08
CA VAL A 150 -12.02 -11.18 -14.75
C VAL A 150 -12.19 -12.54 -15.42
N ASP A 151 -11.17 -13.02 -16.13
CA ASP A 151 -11.14 -14.35 -16.75
C ASP A 151 -11.28 -15.46 -15.70
N ALA A 152 -10.78 -15.24 -14.48
CA ALA A 152 -10.96 -16.16 -13.35
C ALA A 152 -12.37 -16.11 -12.74
N GLY A 153 -13.15 -15.04 -12.97
CA GLY A 153 -14.52 -14.88 -12.49
C GLY A 153 -14.84 -13.59 -11.76
N ALA A 154 -13.87 -12.67 -11.59
CA ALA A 154 -14.14 -11.36 -11.01
C ALA A 154 -15.09 -10.53 -11.88
N THR A 155 -15.90 -9.70 -11.25
CA THR A 155 -16.87 -8.83 -11.91
C THR A 155 -16.41 -7.38 -11.88
N ILE A 156 -16.35 -6.72 -13.04
CA ILE A 156 -16.13 -5.29 -13.14
C ILE A 156 -17.43 -4.54 -12.81
N VAL A 157 -17.40 -3.69 -11.79
CA VAL A 157 -18.51 -2.78 -11.43
C VAL A 157 -18.38 -1.42 -12.12
N THR A 158 -17.14 -0.96 -12.33
CA THR A 158 -16.81 0.26 -13.07
C THR A 158 -15.36 0.22 -13.56
N GLY A 159 -15.04 1.00 -14.59
CA GLY A 159 -13.68 1.06 -15.16
C GLY A 159 -13.31 -0.22 -15.89
N GLY A 160 -12.13 -0.75 -15.58
CA GLY A 160 -11.68 -2.10 -15.97
C GLY A 160 -10.92 -2.20 -17.28
N GLU A 161 -10.67 -1.10 -17.99
CA GLU A 161 -9.88 -1.08 -19.22
C GLU A 161 -9.11 0.25 -19.35
N PRO A 162 -7.89 0.28 -19.94
CA PRO A 162 -7.14 1.51 -20.18
C PRO A 162 -7.92 2.49 -21.06
N LEU A 163 -7.80 3.79 -20.79
CA LEU A 163 -8.45 4.81 -21.60
C LEU A 163 -7.81 4.89 -22.99
N SER A 164 -8.62 4.86 -24.05
CA SER A 164 -8.17 5.00 -25.44
C SER A 164 -7.75 6.44 -25.79
N ARG A 165 -6.63 6.89 -25.20
CA ARG A 165 -6.03 8.22 -25.37
C ARG A 165 -4.51 8.17 -25.20
N THR A 166 -3.81 9.23 -25.61
CA THR A 166 -2.36 9.35 -25.36
C THR A 166 -2.07 9.46 -23.87
N GLY A 167 -1.08 8.69 -23.39
CA GLY A 167 -0.67 8.63 -21.99
C GLY A 167 -1.04 7.28 -21.35
N TYR A 168 -0.68 7.09 -20.08
CA TYR A 168 -0.83 5.82 -19.38
C TYR A 168 -2.02 5.85 -18.41
N PHE A 169 -3.22 6.06 -18.95
CA PHE A 169 -4.41 6.32 -18.14
C PHE A 169 -5.20 5.03 -17.89
N TYR A 170 -5.40 4.71 -16.61
CA TYR A 170 -6.30 3.65 -16.16
C TYR A 170 -7.43 4.27 -15.33
N PRO A 171 -8.72 4.04 -15.66
CA PRO A 171 -9.82 4.62 -14.92
C PRO A 171 -9.98 3.98 -13.53
N PRO A 172 -10.54 4.70 -12.54
CA PRO A 172 -11.00 4.11 -11.29
C PRO A 172 -11.83 2.86 -11.54
N THR A 173 -11.37 1.75 -10.96
CA THR A 173 -11.91 0.42 -11.21
C THR A 173 -12.30 -0.23 -9.91
N VAL A 174 -13.47 -0.87 -9.90
CA VAL A 174 -13.98 -1.63 -8.76
C VAL A 174 -14.30 -3.03 -9.24
N LEU A 175 -13.70 -4.02 -8.58
CA LEU A 175 -13.92 -5.43 -8.80
C LEU A 175 -14.70 -6.04 -7.63
N THR A 176 -15.66 -6.90 -7.93
CA THR A 176 -16.37 -7.73 -6.96
C THR A 176 -16.29 -9.20 -7.35
N ALA A 177 -16.75 -10.11 -6.48
CA ALA A 177 -16.74 -11.55 -6.73
C ALA A 177 -15.35 -12.07 -7.14
N VAL A 178 -14.30 -11.51 -6.51
CA VAL A 178 -12.90 -11.83 -6.81
C VAL A 178 -12.59 -13.24 -6.30
N PRO A 179 -12.29 -14.21 -7.16
CA PRO A 179 -11.98 -15.57 -6.74
C PRO A 179 -10.59 -15.67 -6.11
N ASP A 180 -10.41 -16.64 -5.22
CA ASP A 180 -9.09 -16.99 -4.68
C ASP A 180 -8.15 -17.45 -5.81
N GLY A 181 -6.85 -17.20 -5.67
CA GLY A 181 -5.85 -17.63 -6.64
C GLY A 181 -5.71 -16.75 -7.88
N CYS A 182 -6.45 -15.64 -7.98
CA CYS A 182 -6.30 -14.67 -9.06
C CYS A 182 -5.45 -13.46 -8.65
N PRO A 183 -4.89 -12.68 -9.61
CA PRO A 183 -4.03 -11.54 -9.28
C PRO A 183 -4.67 -10.51 -8.35
N ALA A 184 -5.96 -10.17 -8.55
CA ALA A 184 -6.64 -9.21 -7.68
C ALA A 184 -6.85 -9.69 -6.24
N ALA A 185 -6.75 -11.00 -5.98
CA ALA A 185 -6.78 -11.57 -4.62
C ALA A 185 -5.39 -11.58 -3.97
N GLU A 186 -4.35 -11.97 -4.71
CA GLU A 186 -3.03 -12.32 -4.13
C GLU A 186 -1.95 -11.26 -4.33
N GLU A 187 -2.06 -10.44 -5.38
CA GLU A 187 -1.00 -9.52 -5.80
C GLU A 187 -1.29 -8.06 -5.39
N GLU A 188 -0.25 -7.23 -5.48
CA GLU A 188 -0.41 -5.79 -5.34
C GLU A 188 -0.91 -5.19 -6.67
N LEU A 189 -2.13 -4.65 -6.66
CA LEU A 189 -2.65 -3.82 -7.75
C LEU A 189 -2.16 -2.37 -7.57
N PHE A 190 -1.04 -2.03 -8.22
CA PHE A 190 -0.37 -0.73 -8.06
C PHE A 190 -0.97 0.37 -8.96
N GLY A 191 -2.29 0.56 -8.83
CA GLY A 191 -3.08 1.55 -9.58
C GLY A 191 -4.46 1.80 -8.95
N PRO A 192 -5.38 2.48 -9.66
CA PRO A 192 -6.66 2.91 -9.10
C PRO A 192 -7.71 1.79 -9.17
N VAL A 193 -7.35 0.58 -8.73
CA VAL A 193 -8.19 -0.63 -8.76
C VAL A 193 -8.42 -1.13 -7.33
N ALA A 194 -9.68 -1.23 -6.92
CA ALA A 194 -10.08 -1.80 -5.62
C ALA A 194 -10.87 -3.09 -5.80
N THR A 195 -10.71 -4.01 -4.87
CA THR A 195 -11.62 -5.15 -4.72
C THR A 195 -12.60 -4.87 -3.58
N VAL A 196 -13.83 -5.38 -3.70
CA VAL A 196 -14.85 -5.29 -2.64
C VAL A 196 -15.36 -6.69 -2.33
N THR A 197 -15.19 -7.10 -1.07
CA THR A 197 -15.62 -8.40 -0.55
C THR A 197 -16.52 -8.17 0.66
N SER A 198 -17.69 -8.82 0.68
CA SER A 198 -18.58 -8.80 1.84
C SER A 198 -18.28 -9.95 2.81
N VAL A 199 -18.45 -9.69 4.11
CA VAL A 199 -18.21 -10.66 5.19
C VAL A 199 -19.34 -10.62 6.23
N SER A 200 -19.60 -11.75 6.89
CA SER A 200 -20.73 -11.90 7.82
C SER A 200 -20.51 -11.29 9.20
N ASP A 201 -19.25 -11.14 9.60
CA ASP A 201 -18.86 -10.75 10.95
C ASP A 201 -17.40 -10.26 11.00
N GLU A 202 -17.03 -9.69 12.15
CA GLU A 202 -15.69 -9.15 12.41
C GLU A 202 -14.58 -10.19 12.40
N GLU A 203 -14.86 -11.42 12.84
CA GLU A 203 -13.86 -12.48 12.88
C GLU A 203 -13.47 -12.88 11.45
N THR A 204 -14.46 -13.04 10.59
CA THR A 204 -14.28 -13.25 9.15
C THR A 204 -13.63 -12.04 8.50
N ALA A 205 -13.99 -10.81 8.88
CA ALA A 205 -13.35 -9.60 8.37
C ALA A 205 -11.84 -9.57 8.65
N VAL A 206 -11.44 -9.93 9.89
CA VAL A 206 -10.03 -10.04 10.27
C VAL A 206 -9.35 -11.18 9.53
N SER A 207 -10.01 -12.34 9.40
CA SER A 207 -9.45 -13.48 8.65
C SER A 207 -9.17 -13.11 7.19
N VAL A 208 -10.11 -12.42 6.52
CA VAL A 208 -9.94 -11.94 5.15
C VAL A 208 -8.86 -10.86 5.08
N ALA A 209 -8.81 -9.95 6.06
CA ALA A 209 -7.78 -8.92 6.12
C ALA A 209 -6.37 -9.52 6.23
N ASN A 210 -6.20 -10.56 7.03
CA ASN A 210 -4.92 -11.25 7.23
C ASN A 210 -4.62 -12.31 6.15
N ASP A 211 -5.59 -12.68 5.30
CA ASP A 211 -5.36 -13.56 4.15
C ASP A 211 -4.66 -12.79 3.02
N SER A 212 -3.39 -12.48 3.27
CA SER A 212 -2.49 -11.80 2.35
C SER A 212 -1.06 -12.19 2.68
N GLN A 213 -0.18 -12.17 1.69
CA GLN A 213 1.26 -12.27 1.92
C GLN A 213 1.91 -10.95 2.38
N TYR A 214 1.11 -9.89 2.45
CA TYR A 214 1.51 -8.53 2.77
C TYR A 214 0.93 -8.12 4.12
N GLY A 215 1.63 -7.22 4.81
CA GLY A 215 1.19 -6.66 6.10
C GLY A 215 1.76 -5.27 6.32
N LEU A 216 1.44 -4.33 5.43
CA LEU A 216 1.94 -2.95 5.50
C LEU A 216 1.01 -2.06 6.32
N GLY A 217 -0.15 -1.73 5.77
CA GLY A 217 -1.15 -0.91 6.43
C GLY A 217 -2.52 -1.56 6.45
N ALA A 218 -3.37 -1.13 7.37
CA ALA A 218 -4.78 -1.52 7.44
C ALA A 218 -5.61 -0.39 8.06
N SER A 219 -6.89 -0.35 7.73
CA SER A 219 -7.84 0.56 8.39
C SER A 219 -9.15 -0.14 8.77
N VAL A 220 -9.72 0.26 9.90
CA VAL A 220 -11.01 -0.21 10.41
C VAL A 220 -11.94 0.97 10.56
N TRP A 221 -13.15 0.87 10.01
CA TRP A 221 -14.15 1.93 9.98
C TRP A 221 -15.43 1.48 10.67
N THR A 222 -15.86 2.24 11.66
CA THR A 222 -16.96 1.89 12.57
C THR A 222 -17.47 3.12 13.31
N GLY A 223 -18.75 3.11 13.69
CA GLY A 223 -19.34 4.13 14.55
C GLY A 223 -18.84 4.06 16.00
N ASP A 224 -18.29 2.92 16.42
CA ASP A 224 -17.75 2.67 17.75
C ASP A 224 -16.21 2.55 17.72
N THR A 225 -15.52 3.57 18.21
CA THR A 225 -14.04 3.58 18.19
C THR A 225 -13.43 2.50 19.07
N ASP A 226 -14.04 2.17 20.22
CA ASP A 226 -13.53 1.13 21.12
C ASP A 226 -13.62 -0.25 20.44
N ARG A 227 -14.71 -0.49 19.68
CA ARG A 227 -14.86 -1.68 18.83
C ARG A 227 -13.75 -1.78 17.79
N GLY A 228 -13.44 -0.69 17.11
CA GLY A 228 -12.34 -0.63 16.15
C GLY A 228 -10.98 -0.91 16.80
N GLU A 229 -10.70 -0.30 17.95
CA GLU A 229 -9.46 -0.52 18.71
C GLU A 229 -9.29 -1.99 19.14
N ASN A 230 -10.38 -2.67 19.51
CA ASN A 230 -10.34 -4.09 19.88
C ASN A 230 -9.93 -5.03 18.71
N LEU A 231 -10.12 -4.59 17.46
CA LEU A 231 -9.70 -5.35 16.28
C LEU A 231 -8.24 -5.12 15.91
N VAL A 232 -7.64 -3.99 16.30
CA VAL A 232 -6.27 -3.61 15.92
C VAL A 232 -5.27 -4.72 16.22
N SER A 233 -5.32 -5.30 17.42
CA SER A 233 -4.37 -6.34 17.85
C SER A 233 -4.47 -7.67 17.08
N LYS A 234 -5.55 -7.86 16.31
CA LYS A 234 -5.80 -9.08 15.53
C LYS A 234 -5.42 -8.92 14.07
N ILE A 235 -5.18 -7.69 13.60
CA ILE A 235 -4.84 -7.40 12.21
C ILE A 235 -3.32 -7.46 12.06
N GLU A 236 -2.86 -8.30 11.13
CA GLU A 236 -1.45 -8.54 10.88
C GLU A 236 -0.92 -7.49 9.89
N SER A 237 -0.65 -6.29 10.40
CA SER A 237 -0.07 -5.20 9.62
C SER A 237 0.80 -4.32 10.49
N GLY A 238 1.86 -3.73 9.90
CA GLY A 238 2.75 -2.84 10.65
C GLY A 238 2.07 -1.53 11.08
N ASN A 239 1.04 -1.09 10.37
CA ASN A 239 0.32 0.15 10.66
C ASN A 239 -1.20 -0.11 10.61
N VAL A 240 -1.91 0.12 11.71
CA VAL A 240 -3.37 -0.06 11.75
C VAL A 240 -4.03 1.21 12.26
N PHE A 241 -5.01 1.71 11.49
CA PHE A 241 -5.73 2.94 11.77
C PHE A 241 -7.21 2.65 12.05
N VAL A 242 -7.81 3.36 13.01
CA VAL A 242 -9.25 3.31 13.27
C VAL A 242 -9.87 4.63 12.83
N ASN A 243 -10.91 4.55 12.00
CA ASN A 243 -11.66 5.69 11.45
C ASN A 243 -10.78 6.74 10.73
N GLN A 244 -9.68 6.28 10.14
CA GLN A 244 -8.73 7.08 9.37
C GLN A 244 -8.13 6.23 8.25
N ILE A 245 -7.75 6.90 7.17
CA ILE A 245 -6.94 6.28 6.11
C ILE A 245 -5.51 6.08 6.62
N VAL A 246 -4.83 5.06 6.12
CA VAL A 246 -3.42 4.84 6.45
C VAL A 246 -2.58 5.99 5.89
N GLN A 247 -1.71 6.54 6.72
CA GLN A 247 -0.80 7.63 6.34
C GLN A 247 0.49 7.55 7.15
N SER A 248 1.57 8.09 6.63
CA SER A 248 2.83 8.21 7.37
C SER A 248 2.88 9.52 8.17
N ASP A 249 3.43 9.45 9.37
CA ASP A 249 3.73 10.60 10.22
C ASP A 249 5.18 10.50 10.68
N PRO A 250 6.03 11.53 10.50
CA PRO A 250 7.44 11.49 10.90
C PRO A 250 7.68 11.15 12.38
N ARG A 251 6.66 11.31 13.23
CA ARG A 251 6.72 11.04 14.67
C ARG A 251 6.39 9.59 15.04
N LEU A 252 5.77 8.83 14.14
CA LEU A 252 5.35 7.45 14.38
C LEU A 252 6.24 6.48 13.59
N PRO A 253 6.52 5.27 14.12
CA PRO A 253 7.20 4.25 13.35
C PRO A 253 6.32 3.87 12.15
N PHE A 254 6.95 3.65 11.02
CA PHE A 254 6.30 3.16 9.82
C PHE A 254 7.10 1.98 9.29
N GLY A 255 6.40 0.93 8.87
CA GLY A 255 7.02 -0.22 8.22
C GLY A 255 6.07 -1.37 8.05
N GLY A 256 6.46 -2.36 7.26
CA GLY A 256 5.68 -3.57 7.00
C GLY A 256 6.18 -4.80 7.75
N ILE A 257 5.35 -5.83 7.75
CA ILE A 257 5.73 -7.20 8.12
C ILE A 257 5.60 -8.14 6.90
N GLU A 258 5.99 -9.40 7.05
CA GLU A 258 5.90 -10.42 6.02
C GLU A 258 6.59 -10.03 4.70
N GLN A 259 5.90 -10.08 3.55
CA GLN A 259 6.47 -9.66 2.27
C GLN A 259 6.42 -8.15 2.04
N SER A 260 5.80 -7.38 2.94
CA SER A 260 5.88 -5.92 2.95
C SER A 260 7.21 -5.40 3.52
N GLY A 261 8.07 -6.30 4.01
CA GLY A 261 9.45 -6.00 4.38
C GLY A 261 9.69 -6.11 5.88
N TYR A 262 10.69 -5.38 6.36
CA TYR A 262 11.11 -5.39 7.76
C TYR A 262 11.99 -4.19 8.11
N GLY A 263 12.09 -3.94 9.41
CA GLY A 263 12.65 -2.71 9.95
C GLY A 263 11.57 -1.64 10.05
N SER A 264 11.97 -0.44 10.43
CA SER A 264 11.06 0.70 10.47
C SER A 264 11.75 1.92 9.87
N GLU A 265 10.97 2.76 9.22
CA GLU A 265 11.31 4.13 8.88
C GLU A 265 10.59 5.11 9.82
N LEU A 266 11.01 6.37 9.78
CA LEU A 266 10.46 7.47 10.59
C LEU A 266 10.66 7.27 12.10
N SER A 267 10.20 8.24 12.91
CA SER A 267 10.33 8.26 14.37
C SER A 267 11.75 8.02 14.92
N ASP A 268 11.86 7.75 16.22
CA ASP A 268 13.11 7.28 16.82
C ASP A 268 13.43 5.82 16.45
N HIS A 269 12.44 5.03 16.02
CA HIS A 269 12.66 3.65 15.58
C HIS A 269 13.50 3.60 14.30
N GLY A 270 13.17 4.38 13.28
CA GLY A 270 13.86 4.31 12.00
C GLY A 270 15.28 4.83 12.02
N ILE A 271 15.57 5.88 12.79
CA ILE A 271 16.97 6.30 12.96
C ILE A 271 17.79 5.23 13.69
N ARG A 272 17.20 4.50 14.65
CA ARG A 272 17.87 3.43 15.38
C ARG A 272 18.20 2.23 14.50
N GLU A 273 17.51 2.03 13.38
CA GLU A 273 17.85 0.98 12.43
C GLU A 273 19.28 1.14 11.87
N PHE A 274 19.80 2.36 11.81
CA PHE A 274 21.15 2.65 11.34
C PHE A 274 22.16 2.88 12.46
N THR A 275 21.86 2.39 13.67
CA THR A 275 22.74 2.48 14.85
C THR A 275 23.11 1.09 15.39
N ASN A 276 24.18 1.03 16.19
CA ASN A 276 24.59 -0.19 16.89
C ASN A 276 24.43 0.00 18.40
N PRO A 277 23.58 -0.81 19.08
CA PRO A 277 23.56 -0.82 20.54
C PRO A 277 24.90 -1.35 21.07
N LYS A 278 25.46 -0.69 22.09
CA LYS A 278 26.74 -1.07 22.70
C LYS A 278 26.56 -1.28 24.20
N THR A 279 26.76 -2.52 24.65
CA THR A 279 26.85 -2.83 26.08
C THR A 279 28.19 -2.35 26.64
N VAL A 280 28.15 -1.60 27.74
CA VAL A 280 29.33 -1.16 28.48
C VAL A 280 29.18 -1.58 29.94
N TRP A 281 30.15 -2.33 30.44
CA TRP A 281 30.21 -2.77 31.84
C TRP A 281 31.52 -2.30 32.45
N VAL A 282 31.45 -1.62 33.59
CA VAL A 282 32.60 -1.14 34.37
C VAL A 282 32.42 -1.65 35.79
N GLU A 283 33.42 -2.38 36.29
CA GLU A 283 33.51 -2.86 37.67
C GLU A 283 34.09 -1.79 38.60
#